data_AF-A0A6P1HEW7-F1
#
_entry.id   AF-A0A6P1HEW7-F1
#
_cell.length_a   1.000
_cell.length_b   1.000
_cell.length_c   1.000
_cell.angle_alpha   90.00
_cell.angle_beta   90.00
_cell.angle_gamma   90.00
#
_symmetry.space_group_name_H-M   'P 1'
#
loop_
_entity.id
_entity.type
_entity.pdbx_description
1 polymer ?
#
loop_
_entity_poly.entity_id
_entity_poly.type
_entity_poly.pdbx_seq_one_letter_code
_entity_poly.pdbx_strand_id
1 'polypeptide(L)'
;MKKLFSSFCLLFLLISCSNDADYSEKTSVSNKADYSEKTSVSKDFKKEFDQSIAHLKDIIDQNQKQIKVLENRIASNNLILTKQFDVEVSQLRKLVNHIPGLEHKYGYIKEINQENLSMYIEFVNKKADNKAPNGFEIEMKESKRVSVSSNADFYVLNSNDLIKISEAEELQNKVNEHNRLFNLYFVNKKLILASEQYLP
;
A
#
# COMPACT_ATOMS: atom_id res chain seq x y z
N MET A 1 26.76 23.71 -4.37
CA MET A 1 27.72 22.83 -3.65
C MET A 1 29.10 23.48 -3.47
N LYS A 2 29.19 24.72 -2.93
CA LYS A 2 30.49 25.39 -2.63
C LYS A 2 30.71 25.68 -1.14
N LYS A 3 29.69 25.53 -0.30
CA LYS A 3 29.78 25.83 1.14
C LYS A 3 30.12 24.62 2.02
N LEU A 4 29.98 23.39 1.51
CA LEU A 4 30.34 22.17 2.26
C LEU A 4 31.84 21.82 2.17
N PHE A 5 32.53 22.27 1.13
CA PHE A 5 33.97 21.99 0.95
C PHE A 5 34.86 22.84 1.88
N SER A 6 34.40 24.02 2.29
CA SER A 6 35.16 24.91 3.19
C SER A 6 35.24 24.40 4.63
N SER A 7 34.31 23.54 5.05
CA SER A 7 34.27 23.04 6.43
C SER A 7 35.14 21.80 6.63
N PHE A 8 35.54 21.12 5.55
CA PHE A 8 36.37 19.91 5.63
C PHE A 8 37.88 20.22 5.67
N CYS A 9 38.31 21.38 5.16
CA CYS A 9 39.72 21.81 5.21
C CYS A 9 40.19 22.28 6.60
N LEU A 10 39.26 22.69 7.48
CA LEU A 10 39.61 23.15 8.84
C LEU A 10 39.90 22.00 9.82
N LEU A 11 39.50 20.77 9.49
CA LEU A 11 39.73 19.58 10.33
C LEU A 11 41.10 18.94 10.13
N PHE A 12 41.83 19.27 9.05
CA PHE A 12 43.18 18.73 8.78
C PHE A 12 44.33 19.58 9.33
N LEU A 13 44.08 20.83 9.77
CA LEU A 13 45.14 21.71 10.29
C LEU A 13 45.45 21.52 11.79
N LEU A 14 44.72 20.64 12.51
CA LEU A 14 44.96 20.38 13.93
C LEU A 14 45.77 19.10 14.22
N ILE A 15 46.23 18.37 13.19
CA ILE A 15 46.95 17.08 13.36
C ILE A 15 48.47 17.22 13.10
N SER A 16 49.00 18.41 12.81
CA SER A 16 50.43 18.59 12.48
C SER A 16 51.14 19.63 13.35
N CYS A 17 51.20 19.39 14.66
CA CYS A 17 52.28 19.88 15.52
C CYS A 17 52.70 18.76 16.48
N SER A 18 53.32 17.72 15.94
CA SER A 18 54.14 16.78 16.69
C SER A 18 55.47 16.68 15.97
N ASN A 19 56.48 17.41 16.46
CA ASN A 19 57.84 16.88 16.59
C ASN A 19 58.72 17.79 17.45
N ASP A 20 59.63 17.11 18.13
CA ASP A 20 60.51 17.53 19.21
C ASP A 20 61.48 18.68 18.87
N ALA A 21 61.78 19.51 19.87
CA ALA A 21 63.08 20.18 20.00
C ALA A 21 63.35 20.57 21.46
N ASP A 22 64.37 19.92 22.01
CA ASP A 22 65.02 20.16 23.30
C ASP A 22 65.75 21.52 23.28
N TYR A 23 65.53 22.39 24.28
CA TYR A 23 66.47 23.44 24.69
C TYR A 23 66.11 23.95 26.10
N SER A 24 67.10 23.87 26.99
CA SER A 24 67.09 24.39 28.35
C SER A 24 67.03 25.91 28.41
N GLU A 25 66.27 26.50 29.33
CA GLU A 25 66.80 27.50 30.28
C GLU A 25 65.79 27.82 31.40
N LYS A 26 66.32 27.88 32.64
CA LYS A 26 65.59 28.32 33.82
C LYS A 26 65.27 29.81 33.72
N THR A 27 64.00 30.18 33.77
CA THR A 27 63.60 31.47 34.37
C THR A 27 62.35 31.28 35.23
N SER A 28 62.56 31.47 36.52
CA SER A 28 61.54 31.59 37.55
C SER A 28 60.71 32.85 37.30
N VAL A 29 59.43 32.67 36.95
CA VAL A 29 58.40 33.71 37.07
C VAL A 29 57.20 33.11 37.78
N SER A 30 57.14 33.37 39.08
CA SER A 30 55.87 33.43 39.81
C SER A 30 55.02 34.52 39.17
N ASN A 31 53.88 34.17 38.59
CA ASN A 31 52.64 34.92 38.79
C ASN A 31 51.43 34.08 38.38
N LYS A 32 50.62 33.79 39.41
CA LYS A 32 49.23 33.34 39.43
C LYS A 32 48.60 33.18 38.05
N ALA A 33 48.48 31.92 37.63
CA ALA A 33 47.58 31.54 36.57
C ALA A 33 46.18 32.08 36.88
N ASP A 34 45.63 32.83 35.93
CA ASP A 34 44.23 33.23 35.88
C ASP A 34 43.36 31.98 35.63
N TYR A 35 43.24 31.15 36.67
CA TYR A 35 42.43 29.92 36.67
C TYR A 35 40.92 30.24 36.67
N SER A 36 40.56 31.52 36.86
CA SER A 36 39.18 32.01 36.86
C SER A 36 38.60 32.01 35.45
N GLU A 37 39.38 32.41 34.44
CA GLU A 37 38.88 32.59 33.07
C GLU A 37 38.74 31.27 32.29
N LYS A 38 39.65 30.30 32.48
CA LYS A 38 39.50 28.96 31.87
C LYS A 38 38.32 28.17 32.44
N THR A 39 37.96 28.39 33.71
CA THR A 39 36.84 27.70 34.35
C THR A 39 35.50 28.37 34.08
N SER A 40 35.45 29.68 33.79
CA SER A 40 34.23 30.36 33.34
C SER A 40 33.85 29.98 31.91
N VAL A 41 34.81 30.02 30.97
CA VAL A 41 34.59 29.67 29.56
C VAL A 41 34.07 28.22 29.42
N SER A 42 34.62 27.27 30.17
CA SER A 42 34.15 25.88 30.17
C SER A 42 32.73 25.70 30.74
N LYS A 43 32.32 26.53 31.72
CA LYS A 43 30.96 26.51 32.27
C LYS A 43 29.95 27.13 31.31
N ASP A 44 30.34 28.19 30.59
CA ASP A 44 29.49 28.84 29.60
C ASP A 44 29.24 27.92 28.40
N PHE A 45 30.28 27.24 27.88
CA PHE A 45 30.10 26.21 26.84
C PHE A 45 29.20 25.06 27.29
N LYS A 46 29.36 24.58 28.52
CA LYS A 46 28.51 23.52 29.06
C LYS A 46 27.04 23.97 29.13
N LYS A 47 26.80 25.20 29.57
CA LYS A 47 25.47 25.80 29.65
C LYS A 47 24.82 25.95 28.27
N GLU A 48 25.57 26.41 27.26
CA GLU A 48 25.07 26.49 25.88
C GLU A 48 24.76 25.11 25.28
N PHE A 49 25.58 24.09 25.58
CA PHE A 49 25.31 22.71 25.20
C PHE A 49 24.06 22.16 25.88
N ASP A 50 23.91 22.35 27.19
CA ASP A 50 22.75 21.89 27.95
C ASP A 50 21.46 22.57 27.45
N GLN A 51 21.52 23.86 27.12
CA GLN A 51 20.41 24.61 26.50
C GLN A 51 20.07 24.10 25.10
N SER A 52 21.08 23.81 24.28
CA SER A 52 20.89 23.25 22.94
C SER A 52 20.26 21.86 22.99
N ILE A 53 20.69 21.02 23.94
CA ILE A 53 20.10 19.70 24.18
C ILE A 53 18.64 19.84 24.64
N ALA A 54 18.34 20.77 25.56
CA ALA A 54 16.98 21.00 26.02
C ALA A 54 16.06 21.48 24.87
N HIS A 55 16.55 22.41 24.04
CA HIS A 55 15.82 22.89 22.86
C HIS A 55 15.58 21.78 21.84
N LEU A 56 16.58 20.94 21.54
CA LEU A 56 16.42 19.80 20.65
C LEU A 56 15.41 18.77 21.20
N LYS A 57 15.39 18.54 22.51
CA LYS A 57 14.38 17.69 23.15
C LYS A 57 12.97 18.26 22.98
N ASP A 58 12.80 19.56 23.19
CA ASP A 58 11.49 20.20 23.00
C ASP A 58 11.03 20.10 21.53
N ILE A 59 11.92 20.29 20.56
CA ILE A 59 11.61 20.07 19.14
C ILE A 59 11.19 18.62 18.86
N ILE A 60 11.89 17.63 19.43
CA ILE A 60 11.54 16.21 19.26
C ILE A 60 10.14 15.96 19.85
N ASP A 61 9.85 16.47 21.04
CA ASP A 61 8.55 16.30 21.68
C ASP A 61 7.42 16.98 20.87
N GLN A 62 7.67 18.17 20.32
CA GLN A 62 6.73 18.86 19.44
C GLN A 62 6.49 18.08 18.15
N ASN A 63 7.53 17.56 17.51
CA ASN A 63 7.42 16.76 16.30
C ASN A 63 6.65 15.44 16.56
N GLN A 64 6.91 14.77 17.69
CA GLN A 64 6.16 13.57 18.09
C GLN A 64 4.67 13.87 18.29
N LYS A 65 4.33 15.01 18.92
CA LYS A 65 2.93 15.46 19.04
C LYS A 65 2.29 15.70 17.67
N GLN A 66 3.00 16.35 16.75
CA GLN A 66 2.52 16.59 15.40
C GLN A 66 2.28 15.30 14.61
N ILE A 67 3.21 14.34 14.69
CA ILE A 67 3.08 13.01 14.07
C ILE A 67 1.80 12.34 14.56
N LYS A 68 1.56 12.30 15.88
CA LYS A 68 0.36 11.71 16.46
C LYS A 68 -0.93 12.38 15.99
N VAL A 69 -0.93 13.70 15.83
CA VAL A 69 -2.08 14.44 15.27
C VAL A 69 -2.31 14.06 13.81
N LEU A 70 -1.26 13.92 13.00
CA LEU A 70 -1.36 13.51 11.60
C LEU A 70 -1.86 12.08 11.48
N GLU A 71 -1.37 11.14 12.29
CA GLU A 71 -1.84 9.76 12.33
C GLU A 71 -3.34 9.68 12.61
N ASN A 72 -3.81 10.42 13.63
CA ASN A 72 -5.23 10.49 13.96
C ASN A 72 -6.07 11.09 12.82
N ARG A 73 -5.56 12.11 12.13
CA ARG A 73 -6.23 12.71 10.96
C ARG A 73 -6.30 11.73 9.80
N ILE A 74 -5.22 11.00 9.50
CA ILE A 74 -5.19 9.97 8.47
C ILE A 74 -6.21 8.86 8.79
N ALA A 75 -6.19 8.35 10.02
CA ALA A 75 -7.14 7.31 10.44
C ALA A 75 -8.61 7.77 10.31
N SER A 76 -8.89 9.00 10.72
CA SER A 76 -10.24 9.57 10.63
C SER A 76 -10.69 9.78 9.18
N ASN A 77 -9.81 10.32 8.34
CA ASN A 77 -10.10 10.53 6.91
C ASN A 77 -10.31 9.19 6.19
N ASN A 78 -9.49 8.18 6.48
CA ASN A 78 -9.65 6.85 5.92
C ASN A 78 -11.02 6.27 6.31
N LEU A 79 -11.43 6.40 7.58
CA LEU A 79 -12.76 5.95 8.01
C LEU A 79 -13.91 6.68 7.29
N ILE A 80 -13.80 7.99 7.09
CA ILE A 80 -14.80 8.78 6.35
C ILE A 80 -14.86 8.32 4.89
N LEU A 81 -13.70 8.16 4.24
CA LEU A 81 -13.61 7.69 2.85
C LEU A 81 -14.21 6.29 2.70
N THR A 82 -13.87 5.36 3.58
CA THR A 82 -14.45 4.00 3.58
C THR A 82 -15.97 4.06 3.67
N LYS A 83 -16.52 4.85 4.60
CA LYS A 83 -17.98 5.01 4.71
C LYS A 83 -18.61 5.63 3.47
N GLN A 84 -17.96 6.60 2.84
CA GLN A 84 -18.44 7.20 1.59
C GLN A 84 -18.46 6.16 0.46
N PHE A 85 -17.38 5.40 0.29
CA PHE A 85 -17.33 4.30 -0.66
C PHE A 85 -18.41 3.26 -0.41
N ASP A 86 -18.65 2.88 0.85
CA ASP A 86 -19.71 1.92 1.20
C ASP A 86 -21.10 2.42 0.79
N VAL A 87 -21.36 3.72 0.96
CA VAL A 87 -22.63 4.35 0.54
C VAL A 87 -22.75 4.35 -0.98
N GLU A 88 -21.72 4.78 -1.71
CA GLU A 88 -21.71 4.80 -3.17
C GLU A 88 -21.88 3.40 -3.77
N VAL A 89 -21.14 2.41 -3.26
CA VAL A 89 -21.27 1.00 -3.65
C VAL A 89 -22.67 0.48 -3.35
N SER A 90 -23.26 0.85 -2.22
CA SER A 90 -24.65 0.47 -1.89
C SER A 90 -25.66 1.08 -2.85
N GLN A 91 -25.49 2.35 -3.23
CA GLN A 91 -26.33 3.02 -4.23
C GLN A 91 -26.20 2.37 -5.61
N LEU A 92 -24.97 2.11 -6.06
CA LEU A 92 -24.71 1.40 -7.32
C LEU A 92 -25.32 0.00 -7.31
N ARG A 93 -25.17 -0.75 -6.21
CA ARG A 93 -25.78 -2.08 -6.07
C ARG A 93 -27.30 -2.00 -6.14
N LYS A 94 -27.92 -0.99 -5.52
CA LYS A 94 -29.38 -0.76 -5.65
C LYS A 94 -29.75 -0.50 -7.11
N LEU A 95 -29.04 0.37 -7.82
CA LEU A 95 -29.33 0.67 -9.23
C LEU A 95 -29.20 -0.58 -10.11
N VAL A 96 -28.10 -1.33 -9.96
CA VAL A 96 -27.86 -2.58 -10.70
C VAL A 96 -28.94 -3.61 -10.42
N ASN A 97 -29.34 -3.80 -9.16
CA ASN A 97 -30.41 -4.74 -8.78
C ASN A 97 -31.79 -4.37 -9.35
N HIS A 98 -31.99 -3.12 -9.77
CA HIS A 98 -33.25 -2.67 -10.39
C HIS A 98 -33.18 -2.69 -11.94
N ILE A 99 -32.08 -3.12 -12.55
CA ILE A 99 -32.02 -3.30 -14.01
C ILE A 99 -32.99 -4.41 -14.40
N PRO A 100 -34.07 -4.11 -15.15
CA PRO A 100 -35.05 -5.12 -15.51
C PRO A 100 -34.41 -6.22 -16.35
N GLY A 101 -34.63 -7.48 -15.95
CA GLY A 101 -34.09 -8.64 -16.66
C GLY A 101 -32.59 -8.88 -16.45
N LEU A 102 -31.96 -8.21 -15.49
CA LEU A 102 -30.63 -8.59 -15.00
C LEU A 102 -30.73 -9.88 -14.18
N GLU A 103 -30.13 -10.95 -14.67
CA GLU A 103 -29.99 -12.21 -13.94
C GLU A 103 -28.53 -12.37 -13.49
N HIS A 104 -28.33 -12.78 -12.24
CA HIS A 104 -27.02 -13.11 -11.70
C HIS A 104 -26.95 -14.61 -11.39
N LYS A 105 -25.91 -15.28 -11.88
CA LYS A 105 -25.67 -16.71 -11.69
C LYS A 105 -24.19 -16.97 -11.41
N TYR A 106 -23.89 -18.13 -10.87
CA TYR A 106 -22.52 -18.65 -10.75
C TYR A 106 -22.32 -19.77 -11.76
N GLY A 107 -21.11 -19.90 -12.28
CA GLY A 107 -20.80 -21.04 -13.14
C GLY A 107 -19.34 -21.19 -13.52
N TYR A 108 -19.00 -22.37 -14.01
CA TYR A 108 -17.73 -22.68 -14.65
C TYR A 108 -17.90 -22.53 -16.15
N ILE A 109 -17.13 -21.62 -16.75
CA ILE A 109 -17.01 -21.57 -18.21
C ILE A 109 -16.17 -22.79 -18.61
N LYS A 110 -16.64 -23.57 -19.58
CA LYS A 110 -15.94 -24.78 -20.04
C LYS A 110 -15.42 -24.65 -21.47
N GLU A 111 -16.14 -23.91 -22.30
CA GLU A 111 -15.79 -23.72 -23.70
C GLU A 111 -16.32 -22.37 -24.17
N ILE A 112 -15.55 -21.70 -25.00
CA ILE A 112 -15.92 -20.46 -25.67
C ILE A 112 -15.87 -20.74 -27.18
N ASN A 113 -17.01 -20.58 -27.85
CA ASN A 113 -17.09 -20.59 -29.30
C ASN A 113 -17.01 -19.14 -29.81
N GLN A 114 -15.93 -18.84 -30.52
CA GLN A 114 -15.60 -17.51 -31.00
C GLN A 114 -16.41 -17.11 -32.24
N GLU A 115 -16.78 -18.06 -33.10
CA GLU A 115 -17.48 -17.78 -34.36
C GLU A 115 -18.86 -17.17 -34.13
N ASN A 116 -19.58 -17.66 -33.13
CA ASN A 116 -20.93 -17.21 -32.79
C ASN A 116 -21.04 -16.51 -31.43
N LEU A 117 -19.90 -16.20 -30.81
CA LEU A 117 -19.76 -15.62 -29.48
C LEU A 117 -20.71 -16.28 -28.47
N SER A 118 -20.49 -17.57 -28.22
CA SER A 118 -21.24 -18.35 -27.25
C SER A 118 -20.34 -19.06 -26.26
N MET A 119 -20.85 -19.32 -25.06
CA MET A 119 -20.10 -20.01 -24.00
C MET A 119 -20.88 -21.23 -23.53
N TYR A 120 -20.21 -22.37 -23.40
CA TYR A 120 -20.74 -23.51 -22.68
C TYR A 120 -20.39 -23.35 -21.20
N ILE A 121 -21.43 -23.23 -20.37
CA ILE A 121 -21.31 -22.91 -18.95
C ILE A 121 -21.99 -24.01 -18.13
N GLU A 122 -21.28 -24.50 -17.12
CA GLU A 122 -21.84 -25.31 -16.05
C GLU A 122 -22.27 -24.40 -14.91
N PHE A 123 -23.57 -24.18 -14.78
CA PHE A 123 -24.14 -23.35 -13.73
C PHE A 123 -24.13 -24.08 -12.39
N VAL A 124 -23.86 -23.30 -11.34
CA VAL A 124 -23.78 -23.79 -9.98
C VAL A 124 -24.52 -22.88 -9.02
N ASN A 125 -24.90 -23.44 -7.88
CA ASN A 125 -25.40 -22.70 -6.73
C ASN A 125 -24.37 -22.75 -5.60
N LYS A 126 -24.22 -21.62 -4.88
CA LYS A 126 -23.47 -21.55 -3.63
C LYS A 126 -24.43 -21.75 -2.47
N LYS A 127 -24.20 -22.79 -1.67
CA LYS A 127 -24.96 -23.06 -0.46
C LYS A 127 -24.06 -22.83 0.75
N ALA A 128 -24.49 -21.98 1.68
CA ALA A 128 -23.72 -21.76 2.90
C ALA A 128 -23.55 -23.08 3.68
N ASP A 129 -22.31 -23.41 4.01
CA ASP A 129 -21.96 -24.58 4.81
C ASP A 129 -20.78 -24.25 5.71
N ASN A 130 -21.03 -24.20 7.01
CA ASN A 130 -20.04 -23.87 8.03
C ASN A 130 -18.98 -24.98 8.20
N LYS A 131 -19.16 -26.15 7.57
CA LYS A 131 -18.18 -27.25 7.57
C LYS A 131 -17.24 -27.22 6.37
N ALA A 132 -17.60 -26.49 5.32
CA ALA A 132 -16.73 -26.34 4.16
C ALA A 132 -15.57 -25.38 4.50
N PRO A 133 -14.33 -25.65 4.05
CA PRO A 133 -13.17 -24.78 4.32
C PRO A 133 -13.41 -23.30 3.94
N ASN A 134 -14.22 -23.07 2.90
CA ASN A 134 -14.48 -21.76 2.34
C ASN A 134 -15.83 -21.18 2.81
N GLY A 135 -16.51 -21.85 3.75
CA GLY A 135 -17.83 -21.45 4.29
C GLY A 135 -19.02 -21.70 3.37
N PHE A 136 -18.82 -22.38 2.23
CA PHE A 136 -19.89 -22.76 1.32
C PHE A 136 -19.55 -24.04 0.54
N GLU A 137 -20.60 -24.75 0.14
CA GLU A 137 -20.58 -25.86 -0.81
C GLU A 137 -21.05 -25.35 -2.19
N ILE A 138 -20.52 -25.96 -3.25
CA ILE A 138 -20.91 -25.70 -4.64
C ILE A 138 -21.77 -26.87 -5.12
N GLU A 139 -23.01 -26.58 -5.49
CA GLU A 139 -23.95 -27.56 -6.02
C GLU A 139 -24.14 -27.35 -7.53
N MET A 140 -23.89 -28.39 -8.33
CA MET A 140 -24.09 -28.36 -9.77
C MET A 140 -25.58 -28.30 -10.10
N LYS A 141 -25.97 -27.39 -11.00
CA LYS A 141 -27.37 -27.15 -11.37
C LYS A 141 -27.69 -27.69 -12.76
N GLU A 142 -27.11 -27.05 -13.77
CA GLU A 142 -27.38 -27.33 -15.18
C GLU A 142 -26.18 -26.91 -16.02
N SER A 143 -26.05 -27.49 -17.21
CA SER A 143 -25.04 -27.07 -18.18
C SER A 143 -25.73 -26.61 -19.45
N LYS A 144 -25.33 -25.44 -19.96
CA LYS A 144 -26.02 -24.83 -21.10
C LYS A 144 -25.09 -23.95 -21.91
N ARG A 145 -25.31 -23.92 -23.22
CA ARG A 145 -24.69 -22.93 -24.11
C ARG A 145 -25.48 -21.62 -24.07
N VAL A 146 -24.78 -20.53 -23.79
CA VAL A 146 -25.35 -19.18 -23.69
C VAL A 146 -24.77 -18.27 -24.75
N SER A 147 -25.61 -17.39 -25.29
CA SER A 147 -25.15 -16.32 -26.16
C SER A 147 -24.50 -15.20 -25.34
N VAL A 148 -23.42 -14.64 -25.88
CA VAL A 148 -22.68 -13.55 -25.28
C VAL A 148 -22.99 -12.26 -26.03
N SER A 149 -23.10 -11.15 -25.31
CA SER A 149 -23.20 -9.82 -25.90
C SER A 149 -21.90 -9.46 -26.62
N SER A 150 -21.97 -8.78 -27.76
CA SER A 150 -20.77 -8.25 -28.43
C SER A 150 -19.98 -7.27 -27.56
N ASN A 151 -20.65 -6.67 -26.58
CA ASN A 151 -20.07 -5.70 -25.64
C ASN A 151 -19.90 -6.33 -24.24
N ALA A 152 -19.79 -7.66 -24.17
CA ALA A 152 -19.59 -8.32 -22.89
C ALA A 152 -18.17 -8.03 -22.37
N ASP A 153 -18.08 -7.74 -21.08
CA ASP A 153 -16.79 -7.57 -20.40
C ASP A 153 -16.41 -8.84 -19.63
N PHE A 154 -15.11 -9.14 -19.63
CA PHE A 154 -14.56 -10.31 -18.99
C PHE A 154 -13.45 -9.92 -18.03
N TYR A 155 -13.46 -10.49 -16.84
CA TYR A 155 -12.50 -10.19 -15.79
C TYR A 155 -11.99 -11.47 -15.14
N VAL A 156 -10.68 -11.60 -15.02
CA VAL A 156 -9.99 -12.78 -14.49
C VAL A 156 -9.07 -12.33 -13.36
N LEU A 157 -8.97 -13.13 -12.31
CA LEU A 157 -8.06 -12.88 -11.20
C LEU A 157 -6.64 -13.28 -11.61
N ASN A 158 -5.72 -12.35 -11.39
CA ASN A 158 -4.29 -12.58 -11.48
C ASN A 158 -3.64 -12.14 -10.16
N SER A 159 -3.27 -13.10 -9.34
CA SER A 159 -2.81 -12.85 -7.96
C SER A 159 -3.87 -12.08 -7.16
N ASN A 160 -3.62 -10.80 -6.84
CA ASN A 160 -4.54 -9.95 -6.07
C ASN A 160 -5.34 -8.98 -6.94
N ASP A 161 -5.10 -8.95 -8.25
CA ASP A 161 -5.69 -7.97 -9.16
C ASP A 161 -6.73 -8.61 -10.07
N LEU A 162 -7.81 -7.87 -10.33
CA LEU A 162 -8.82 -8.24 -11.30
C LEU A 162 -8.45 -7.60 -12.65
N ILE A 163 -8.06 -8.43 -13.62
CA ILE A 163 -7.60 -7.98 -14.93
C ILE A 163 -8.73 -8.11 -15.95
N LYS A 164 -8.97 -7.04 -16.70
CA LYS A 164 -9.91 -7.05 -17.82
C LYS A 164 -9.30 -7.81 -19.00
N ILE A 165 -10.03 -8.78 -19.50
CA ILE A 165 -9.67 -9.55 -20.70
C ILE A 165 -10.35 -8.90 -21.90
N SER A 166 -9.55 -8.54 -22.90
CA SER A 166 -10.05 -7.81 -24.08
C SER A 166 -10.50 -8.75 -25.19
N GLU A 167 -9.97 -9.98 -25.22
CA GLU A 167 -10.19 -10.95 -26.30
C GLU A 167 -10.73 -12.28 -25.75
N ALA A 168 -11.71 -12.85 -26.46
CA ALA A 168 -12.31 -14.13 -26.05
C ALA A 168 -11.32 -15.30 -26.06
N GLU A 169 -10.29 -15.25 -26.90
CA GLU A 169 -9.21 -16.25 -26.96
C GLU A 169 -8.37 -16.26 -25.69
N GLU A 170 -7.99 -15.08 -25.20
CA GLU A 170 -7.26 -14.93 -23.95
C GLU A 170 -8.06 -15.50 -22.77
N LEU A 171 -9.38 -15.27 -22.75
CA LEU A 171 -10.26 -15.85 -21.74
C LEU A 171 -10.30 -17.38 -21.82
N GLN A 172 -10.42 -17.94 -23.03
CA GLN A 172 -10.44 -19.40 -23.24
C GLN A 172 -9.18 -20.06 -22.67
N ASN A 173 -8.02 -19.47 -22.92
CA ASN A 173 -6.76 -19.97 -22.39
C ASN A 173 -6.73 -19.96 -20.85
N LYS A 174 -7.17 -18.85 -20.24
CA LYS A 174 -7.22 -18.72 -18.76
C LYS A 174 -8.20 -19.70 -18.11
N VAL A 175 -9.34 -19.91 -18.73
CA VAL A 175 -10.39 -20.83 -18.25
C VAL A 175 -9.94 -22.28 -18.33
N ASN A 176 -9.14 -22.66 -19.33
CA ASN A 176 -8.69 -24.05 -19.47
C ASN A 176 -7.55 -24.44 -18.53
N GLU A 177 -6.77 -23.47 -18.04
CA GLU A 177 -5.68 -23.72 -17.10
C GLU A 177 -6.20 -24.28 -15.76
N HIS A 178 -7.34 -23.76 -15.27
CA HIS A 178 -7.89 -24.09 -13.95
C HIS A 178 -9.42 -24.07 -13.96
N ASN A 179 -10.06 -24.89 -13.12
CA ASN A 179 -11.51 -24.77 -12.88
C ASN A 179 -11.84 -23.50 -12.10
N ARG A 180 -11.95 -22.38 -12.81
CA ARG A 180 -12.23 -21.04 -12.26
C ARG A 180 -13.74 -20.81 -12.15
N LEU A 181 -14.20 -20.38 -10.97
CA LEU A 181 -15.60 -20.02 -10.76
C LEU A 181 -15.85 -18.57 -11.20
N PHE A 182 -16.92 -18.32 -11.92
CA PHE A 182 -17.30 -16.98 -12.38
C PHE A 182 -18.63 -16.51 -11.78
N ASN A 183 -18.70 -15.22 -11.48
CA ASN A 183 -19.95 -14.46 -11.39
C ASN A 183 -20.39 -14.09 -12.80
N LEU A 184 -21.60 -14.48 -13.18
CA LEU A 184 -22.13 -14.34 -14.53
C LEU A 184 -23.38 -13.46 -14.49
N TYR A 185 -23.36 -12.38 -15.26
CA TYR A 185 -24.46 -11.42 -15.33
C TYR A 185 -25.08 -11.43 -16.71
N PHE A 186 -26.39 -11.62 -16.77
CA PHE A 186 -27.15 -11.72 -18.01
C PHE A 186 -28.19 -10.62 -18.10
N VAL A 187 -28.38 -10.06 -19.29
CA VAL A 187 -29.51 -9.19 -19.60
C VAL A 187 -30.21 -9.77 -20.82
N ASN A 188 -31.53 -9.98 -20.73
CA ASN A 188 -32.33 -10.60 -21.80
C ASN A 188 -31.72 -11.93 -22.29
N LYS A 189 -31.26 -12.78 -21.37
CA LYS A 189 -30.62 -14.09 -21.62
C LYS A 189 -29.26 -14.04 -22.35
N LYS A 190 -28.68 -12.85 -22.55
CA LYS A 190 -27.31 -12.69 -23.07
C LYS A 190 -26.34 -12.38 -21.95
N LEU A 191 -25.19 -13.05 -21.94
CA LEU A 191 -24.12 -12.75 -20.99
C LEU A 191 -23.53 -11.38 -21.33
N ILE A 192 -23.49 -10.47 -20.35
CA ILE A 192 -22.92 -9.12 -20.50
C ILE A 192 -21.66 -8.90 -19.66
N LEU A 193 -21.46 -9.70 -18.62
CA LEU A 193 -20.30 -9.62 -17.76
C LEU A 193 -20.02 -11.00 -17.16
N ALA A 194 -18.76 -11.43 -17.24
CA ALA A 194 -18.26 -12.52 -16.42
C ALA A 194 -17.03 -12.04 -15.63
N SER A 195 -17.08 -12.19 -14.31
CA SER A 195 -15.93 -11.88 -13.45
C SER A 195 -15.56 -13.10 -12.64
N GLU A 196 -14.28 -13.43 -12.59
CA GLU A 196 -13.81 -14.52 -11.74
C GLU A 196 -14.13 -14.22 -10.27
N GLN A 197 -14.66 -15.22 -9.58
CA GLN A 197 -15.01 -15.16 -8.17
C GLN A 197 -13.82 -15.62 -7.35
N TYR A 198 -13.34 -14.74 -6.47
CA TYR A 198 -12.36 -15.13 -5.46
C TYR A 198 -12.96 -16.19 -4.54
N LEU A 199 -12.28 -17.33 -4.42
CA LEU A 199 -12.61 -18.38 -3.47
C LEU A 199 -11.62 -18.25 -2.30
N PRO A 200 -12.08 -17.85 -1.11
CA PRO A 200 -11.23 -17.73 0.08
C PRO A 200 -10.70 -19.09 0.55
#